data_AF-A0A6P9D604-F1
#
_entry.id   AF-A0A6P9D604-F1
#
_cell.length_a   1.000
_cell.length_b   1.000
_cell.length_c   1.000
_cell.angle_alpha   90.00
_cell.angle_beta   90.00
_cell.angle_gamma   90.00
#
_symmetry.space_group_name_H-M   'P 1'
#
loop_
_entity.id
_entity.type
_entity.pdbx_description
1 polymer ?
#
loop_
_entity_poly.entity_id
_entity_poly.type
_entity_poly.pdbx_seq_one_letter_code
_entity_poly.pdbx_strand_id
1 'polypeptide(L)'
;MSPYQLSSYAMALKAVGEIIQDYDSDKLFPAYGFGAKIPPDGKVSHQFPLNNNPDNPNCEGIEGVLESYFQSLRTVQLYGPTNFAPVINQVACLAAQVTDGSQYYVLLIITDGVISDMLQTKEAIVSASSLPMSVIIVGVGPAEFGAMEELDGDEVRVSSRGRYAERDIVQFVPFRDYVDHSGNHILSMARLAKDVLAEIPEQLLSYMKTRDIKPLSARPQ
;
A
#
# COMPACT_ATOMS: atom_id res chain seq x y z
N MET A 1 11.21 -8.98 21.95
CA MET A 1 11.54 -9.22 20.52
C MET A 1 13.05 -9.27 20.38
N SER A 2 13.60 -10.25 19.66
CA SER A 2 15.04 -10.31 19.40
C SER A 2 15.48 -9.08 18.60
N PRO A 3 16.55 -8.36 18.98
CA PRO A 3 16.99 -7.14 18.30
C PRO A 3 17.52 -7.37 16.87
N TYR A 4 17.61 -8.63 16.42
CA TYR A 4 18.17 -9.00 15.11
C TYR A 4 17.13 -9.54 14.11
N GLN A 5 15.87 -9.70 14.51
CA GLN A 5 14.83 -10.24 13.62
C GLN A 5 13.87 -9.11 13.23
N LEU A 6 13.81 -8.81 11.93
CA LEU A 6 12.89 -7.82 11.39
C LEU A 6 11.44 -8.21 11.75
N SER A 7 10.65 -7.24 12.17
CA SER A 7 9.20 -7.43 12.32
C SER A 7 8.56 -7.84 10.99
N SER A 8 7.43 -8.56 11.00
CA SER A 8 6.73 -8.92 9.76
C SER A 8 6.38 -7.71 8.89
N TYR A 9 6.05 -6.58 9.52
CA TYR A 9 5.90 -5.28 8.84
C TYR A 9 7.17 -4.87 8.09
N ALA A 10 8.33 -4.90 8.76
CA ALA A 10 9.60 -4.52 8.16
C ALA A 10 10.04 -5.50 7.06
N MET A 11 9.77 -6.80 7.22
CA MET A 11 10.04 -7.79 6.17
C MET A 11 9.15 -7.58 4.94
N ALA A 12 7.85 -7.38 5.14
CA ALA A 12 6.91 -7.10 4.05
C ALA A 12 7.27 -5.80 3.32
N LEU A 13 7.54 -4.72 4.07
CA LEU A 13 7.96 -3.44 3.52
C LEU A 13 9.24 -3.59 2.69
N LYS A 14 10.24 -4.30 3.20
CA LYS A 14 11.50 -4.53 2.50
C LYS A 14 11.29 -5.36 1.22
N ALA A 15 10.57 -6.47 1.31
CA ALA A 15 10.38 -7.37 0.17
C ALA A 15 9.66 -6.72 -1.01
N VAL A 16 8.62 -5.92 -0.73
CA VAL A 16 7.85 -5.23 -1.76
C VAL A 16 8.58 -3.97 -2.23
N GLY A 17 9.07 -3.18 -1.28
CA GLY A 17 9.75 -1.93 -1.54
C GLY A 17 11.01 -2.11 -2.37
N GLU A 18 11.82 -3.14 -2.10
CA GLU A 18 13.09 -3.37 -2.80
C GLU A 18 12.92 -3.53 -4.32
N ILE A 19 11.73 -3.93 -4.78
CA ILE A 19 11.43 -4.11 -6.19
C ILE A 19 10.71 -2.89 -6.76
N ILE A 20 9.71 -2.36 -6.05
CA ILE A 20 8.94 -1.20 -6.54
C ILE A 20 9.84 0.03 -6.69
N GLN A 21 10.87 0.18 -5.83
CA GLN A 21 11.73 1.35 -5.87
C GLN A 21 12.52 1.53 -7.17
N ASP A 22 12.67 0.49 -7.99
CA ASP A 22 13.34 0.58 -9.29
C ASP A 22 12.44 1.17 -10.39
N TYR A 23 11.14 1.24 -10.13
CA TYR A 23 10.15 1.88 -11.00
C TYR A 23 9.87 3.33 -10.62
N ASP A 24 10.44 3.81 -9.50
CA ASP A 24 10.38 5.19 -9.09
C ASP A 24 11.72 5.90 -9.40
N SER A 25 11.66 6.97 -10.19
CA SER A 25 12.85 7.67 -10.66
C SER A 25 13.53 8.55 -9.61
N ASP A 26 12.77 9.11 -8.66
CA ASP A 26 13.33 9.99 -7.62
C ASP A 26 13.57 9.24 -6.30
N LYS A 27 12.98 8.04 -6.16
CA LYS A 27 13.09 7.18 -4.98
C LYS A 27 12.62 7.90 -3.71
N LEU A 28 11.66 8.82 -3.84
CA LEU A 28 11.05 9.54 -2.73
C LEU A 28 9.68 8.93 -2.42
N PHE A 29 9.57 8.24 -1.29
CA PHE A 29 8.36 7.52 -0.90
C PHE A 29 7.61 8.26 0.20
N PRO A 30 6.41 8.81 -0.06
CA PRO A 30 5.53 9.28 1.00
C PRO A 30 5.15 8.11 1.93
N ALA A 31 5.51 8.20 3.21
CA ALA A 31 5.28 7.12 4.16
C ALA A 31 4.38 7.56 5.31
N TYR A 32 3.29 6.81 5.53
CA TYR A 32 2.28 7.14 6.54
C TYR A 32 2.00 5.97 7.46
N GLY A 33 1.74 6.28 8.72
CA GLY A 33 1.07 5.40 9.66
C GLY A 33 -0.41 5.75 9.81
N PHE A 34 -1.21 4.81 10.28
CA PHE A 34 -2.61 4.99 10.60
C PHE A 34 -2.98 4.16 11.83
N GLY A 35 -3.98 4.61 12.60
CA GLY A 35 -4.44 3.88 13.79
C GLY A 35 -3.49 4.04 14.98
N ALA A 36 -2.98 5.24 15.23
CA ALA A 36 -2.15 5.49 16.41
C ALA A 36 -2.52 6.81 17.08
N LYS A 37 -2.29 6.89 18.39
CA LYS A 37 -2.31 8.14 19.14
C LYS A 37 -0.97 8.84 18.97
N ILE A 38 -1.01 10.07 18.49
CA ILE A 38 0.19 10.83 18.12
C ILE A 38 0.53 11.83 19.24
N PRO A 39 1.81 11.95 19.64
CA PRO A 39 2.25 13.02 20.54
C PRO A 39 2.03 14.42 19.94
N PRO A 40 1.95 15.47 20.76
CA PRO A 40 1.96 15.45 22.23
C PRO A 40 0.56 15.26 22.85
N ASP A 41 -0.51 15.41 22.08
CA ASP A 41 -1.88 15.47 22.59
C ASP A 41 -2.57 14.09 22.69
N GLY A 42 -1.94 13.04 22.15
CA GLY A 42 -2.46 11.68 22.21
C GLY A 42 -3.75 11.50 21.41
N LYS A 43 -4.01 12.38 20.43
CA LYS A 43 -5.16 12.23 19.53
C LYS A 43 -4.95 11.06 18.59
N VAL A 44 -6.03 10.32 18.36
CA VAL A 44 -6.06 9.24 17.38
C VAL A 44 -5.93 9.86 15.99
N SER A 45 -4.92 9.42 15.26
CA SER A 45 -4.74 9.72 13.85
C SER A 45 -4.88 8.46 13.02
N HIS A 46 -5.65 8.56 11.95
CA HIS A 46 -5.76 7.54 10.89
C HIS A 46 -4.87 7.84 9.69
N GLN A 47 -3.98 8.84 9.82
CA GLN A 47 -3.00 9.19 8.81
C GLN A 47 -1.98 10.18 9.41
N PHE A 48 -0.72 9.77 9.55
CA PHE A 48 0.35 10.65 10.01
C PHE A 48 1.67 10.29 9.32
N PRO A 49 2.52 11.26 8.97
CA PRO A 49 3.78 10.99 8.31
C PRO A 49 4.74 10.24 9.25
N LEU A 50 5.34 9.15 8.78
CA LEU A 50 6.25 8.35 9.62
C LEU A 50 7.52 9.12 10.00
N ASN A 51 7.97 10.02 9.13
CA ASN A 51 9.13 10.88 9.36
C ASN A 51 8.82 12.11 10.25
N ASN A 52 7.60 12.22 10.77
CA ASN A 52 7.12 13.33 11.60
C ASN A 52 7.20 14.72 10.91
N ASN A 53 7.25 14.77 9.58
CA ASN A 53 7.26 15.99 8.80
C ASN A 53 5.98 16.08 7.95
N PRO A 54 4.97 16.87 8.37
CA PRO A 54 3.72 17.00 7.63
C PRO A 54 3.87 17.79 6.33
N ASP A 55 4.89 18.65 6.22
CA ASP A 55 5.13 19.45 5.02
C ASP A 55 5.86 18.64 3.94
N ASN A 56 6.65 17.64 4.34
CA ASN A 56 7.33 16.72 3.45
C ASN A 56 7.35 15.28 4.02
N PRO A 57 6.36 14.46 3.67
CA PRO A 57 6.23 13.07 4.15
C PRO A 57 7.17 12.09 3.42
N ASN A 58 7.98 12.57 2.47
CA ASN A 58 8.82 11.72 1.64
C ASN A 58 10.01 11.18 2.43
N CYS A 59 10.27 9.90 2.26
CA CYS A 59 11.45 9.19 2.73
C CYS A 59 12.35 8.85 1.54
N GLU A 60 13.66 8.97 1.71
CA GLU A 60 14.64 8.61 0.67
C GLU A 60 14.87 7.09 0.67
N GLY A 61 14.44 6.43 -0.41
CA GLY A 61 14.56 4.99 -0.56
C GLY A 61 13.72 4.19 0.46
N ILE A 62 13.78 2.86 0.33
CA ILE A 62 13.09 1.95 1.25
C ILE A 62 13.78 1.92 2.62
N GLU A 63 15.10 2.14 2.64
CA GLU A 63 15.87 2.30 3.86
C GLU A 63 15.36 3.49 4.69
N GLY A 64 15.07 4.64 4.06
CA GLY A 64 14.51 5.80 4.74
C GLY A 64 13.10 5.56 5.27
N VAL A 65 12.27 4.78 4.55
CA VAL A 65 10.95 4.37 5.03
C VAL A 65 11.08 3.46 6.25
N LEU A 66 11.99 2.47 6.21
CA LEU A 66 12.26 1.56 7.33
C LEU A 66 12.77 2.31 8.56
N GLU A 67 13.70 3.25 8.38
CA GLU A 67 14.19 4.10 9.47
C GLU A 67 13.04 4.90 10.10
N SER A 68 12.24 5.58 9.27
CA SER A 68 11.10 6.38 9.72
C SER A 68 10.06 5.52 10.45
N TYR A 69 9.80 4.29 9.96
CA TYR A 69 8.95 3.32 10.63
C TYR A 69 9.47 2.97 12.03
N PHE A 70 10.75 2.63 12.17
CA PHE A 70 11.34 2.28 13.48
C PHE A 70 11.38 3.47 14.45
N GLN A 71 11.59 4.69 13.95
CA GLN A 71 11.53 5.90 14.75
C GLN A 71 10.09 6.17 15.22
N SER A 72 9.12 6.10 14.31
CA SER A 72 7.70 6.32 14.58
C SER A 72 7.15 5.36 15.64
N LEU A 73 7.49 4.06 15.55
CA LEU A 73 7.08 3.06 16.52
C LEU A 73 7.52 3.35 17.98
N ARG A 74 8.57 4.16 18.17
CA ARG A 74 9.05 4.53 19.51
C ARG A 74 8.31 5.72 20.08
N THR A 75 7.62 6.50 19.26
CA THR A 75 7.00 7.77 19.65
C THR A 75 5.48 7.68 19.70
N VAL A 76 4.86 6.92 18.80
CA VAL A 76 3.40 6.77 18.75
C VAL A 76 2.89 5.70 19.70
N GLN A 77 1.66 5.85 20.16
CA GLN A 77 0.96 4.79 20.89
C GLN A 77 -0.01 4.09 19.92
N LEU A 78 0.26 2.81 19.60
CA LEU A 78 -0.60 1.99 18.75
C LEU A 78 -2.04 1.96 19.29
N TYR A 79 -3.01 2.13 18.40
CA TYR A 79 -4.42 2.24 18.75
C TYR A 79 -5.31 1.70 17.61
N GLY A 80 -6.63 1.88 17.71
CA GLY A 80 -7.56 1.54 16.63
C GLY A 80 -8.66 2.61 16.51
N PRO A 81 -9.60 2.50 15.55
CA PRO A 81 -9.78 1.39 14.61
C PRO A 81 -8.78 1.35 13.44
N THR A 82 -8.79 0.23 12.72
CA THR A 82 -8.02 0.01 11.47
C THR A 82 -8.86 0.52 10.29
N ASN A 83 -8.60 1.75 9.87
CA ASN A 83 -9.38 2.42 8.82
C ASN A 83 -8.53 2.64 7.55
N PHE A 84 -8.96 2.11 6.41
CA PHE A 84 -8.24 2.21 5.14
C PHE A 84 -8.73 3.36 4.26
N ALA A 85 -10.00 3.76 4.39
CA ALA A 85 -10.56 4.79 3.53
C ALA A 85 -9.77 6.11 3.57
N PRO A 86 -9.23 6.59 4.71
CA PRO A 86 -8.46 7.83 4.74
C PRO A 86 -7.22 7.80 3.83
N VAL A 87 -6.40 6.74 3.94
CA VAL A 87 -5.16 6.60 3.16
C VAL A 87 -5.43 6.37 1.67
N ILE A 88 -6.46 5.59 1.32
CA ILE A 88 -6.86 5.39 -0.09
C ILE A 88 -7.33 6.71 -0.71
N ASN A 89 -8.20 7.45 -0.02
CA ASN A 89 -8.69 8.74 -0.52
C ASN A 89 -7.58 9.78 -0.68
N GLN A 90 -6.58 9.77 0.21
CA GLN A 90 -5.43 10.66 0.07
C GLN A 90 -4.66 10.38 -1.22
N VAL A 91 -4.31 9.12 -1.48
CA VAL A 91 -3.57 8.76 -2.71
C VAL A 91 -4.44 8.99 -3.94
N ALA A 92 -5.74 8.73 -3.86
CA ALA A 92 -6.68 9.05 -4.94
C ALA A 92 -6.67 10.56 -5.28
N CYS A 93 -6.66 11.44 -4.28
CA CYS A 93 -6.55 12.89 -4.51
C CYS A 93 -5.24 13.30 -5.20
N LEU A 94 -4.13 12.57 -4.97
CA LEU A 94 -2.85 12.81 -5.65
C LEU A 94 -2.91 12.27 -7.09
N ALA A 95 -3.35 11.02 -7.27
CA ALA A 95 -3.47 10.37 -8.57
C ALA A 95 -4.43 11.11 -9.51
N ALA A 96 -5.47 11.75 -8.98
CA ALA A 96 -6.40 12.59 -9.76
C ALA A 96 -5.75 13.85 -10.35
N GLN A 97 -4.60 14.29 -9.85
CA GLN A 97 -3.91 15.49 -10.37
C GLN A 97 -3.02 15.18 -11.58
N VAL A 98 -2.65 13.91 -11.79
CA VAL A 98 -1.71 13.49 -12.84
C VAL A 98 -2.31 12.38 -13.68
N THR A 99 -3.18 12.74 -14.62
CA THR A 99 -3.93 11.78 -15.45
C THR A 99 -3.40 11.64 -16.88
N ASP A 100 -2.31 12.33 -17.22
CA ASP A 100 -1.68 12.33 -18.55
C ASP A 100 -0.84 11.07 -18.85
N GLY A 101 -0.72 10.18 -17.87
CA GLY A 101 0.06 8.95 -17.96
C GLY A 101 1.53 9.10 -17.60
N SER A 102 1.96 10.28 -17.16
CA SER A 102 3.33 10.50 -16.71
C SER A 102 3.63 9.86 -15.35
N GLN A 103 2.61 9.60 -14.54
CA GLN A 103 2.73 8.96 -13.23
C GLN A 103 1.62 7.93 -13.02
N TYR A 104 1.95 6.89 -12.25
CA TYR A 104 1.01 5.88 -11.78
C TYR A 104 1.36 5.55 -10.33
N TYR A 105 0.36 5.58 -9.44
CA TYR A 105 0.56 5.45 -8.01
C TYR A 105 0.32 4.00 -7.55
N VAL A 106 1.20 3.47 -6.70
CA VAL A 106 0.98 2.18 -6.04
C VAL A 106 0.98 2.41 -4.54
N LEU A 107 -0.19 2.29 -3.91
CA LEU A 107 -0.34 2.39 -2.46
C LEU A 107 -0.12 1.02 -1.82
N LEU A 108 0.96 0.86 -1.05
CA LEU A 108 1.18 -0.32 -0.22
C LEU A 108 0.60 -0.10 1.19
N ILE A 109 -0.37 -0.92 1.58
CA ILE A 109 -0.95 -0.98 2.93
C ILE A 109 -0.47 -2.28 3.58
N ILE A 110 0.14 -2.18 4.76
CA ILE A 110 0.50 -3.34 5.58
C ILE A 110 -0.35 -3.29 6.85
N THR A 111 -1.01 -4.39 7.19
CA THR A 111 -1.87 -4.47 8.38
C THR A 111 -1.81 -5.83 9.05
N ASP A 112 -2.03 -5.87 10.36
CA ASP A 112 -2.17 -7.11 11.15
C ASP A 112 -3.58 -7.34 11.69
N GLY A 113 -4.55 -6.52 11.29
CA GLY A 113 -5.90 -6.54 11.84
C GLY A 113 -6.98 -6.37 10.79
N VAL A 114 -8.23 -6.61 11.21
CA VAL A 114 -9.42 -6.54 10.36
C VAL A 114 -9.80 -5.08 10.09
N ILE A 115 -10.23 -4.81 8.85
CA ILE A 115 -10.72 -3.50 8.42
C ILE A 115 -11.99 -3.12 9.20
N SER A 116 -11.99 -1.94 9.80
CA SER A 116 -13.11 -1.44 10.60
C SER A 116 -14.08 -0.56 9.79
N ASP A 117 -13.62 0.03 8.68
CA ASP A 117 -14.38 0.97 7.85
C ASP A 117 -14.72 0.38 6.46
N MET A 118 -15.03 -0.91 6.40
CA MET A 118 -15.23 -1.66 5.14
C MET A 118 -16.13 -0.95 4.12
N LEU A 119 -17.25 -0.36 4.54
CA LEU A 119 -18.17 0.33 3.63
C LEU A 119 -17.50 1.56 3.00
N GLN A 120 -16.78 2.34 3.80
CA GLN A 120 -16.01 3.50 3.37
C GLN A 120 -14.81 3.09 2.52
N THR A 121 -14.14 1.98 2.84
CA THR A 121 -13.04 1.42 2.04
C THR A 121 -13.53 1.04 0.65
N LYS A 122 -14.66 0.34 0.54
CA LYS A 122 -15.28 0.00 -0.75
C LYS A 122 -15.67 1.24 -1.54
N GLU A 123 -16.24 2.25 -0.88
CA GLU A 123 -16.56 3.53 -1.54
C GLU A 123 -15.30 4.23 -2.07
N ALA A 124 -14.20 4.23 -1.31
CA ALA A 124 -12.93 4.79 -1.72
C ALA A 124 -12.33 4.03 -2.92
N ILE A 125 -12.34 2.68 -2.89
CA ILE A 125 -11.85 1.83 -3.98
C ILE A 125 -12.67 2.06 -5.26
N VAL A 126 -14.00 2.03 -5.18
CA VAL A 126 -14.86 2.29 -6.34
C VAL A 126 -14.59 3.66 -6.94
N SER A 127 -14.41 4.68 -6.11
CA SER A 127 -14.10 6.04 -6.58
C SER A 127 -12.70 6.13 -7.21
N ALA A 128 -11.72 5.45 -6.63
CA ALA A 128 -10.34 5.41 -7.10
C ALA A 128 -10.12 4.56 -8.35
N SER A 129 -11.04 3.63 -8.68
CA SER A 129 -10.89 2.70 -9.81
C SER A 129 -10.71 3.36 -11.18
N SER A 130 -11.14 4.61 -11.32
CA SER A 130 -10.97 5.43 -12.53
C SER A 130 -9.65 6.22 -12.58
N LEU A 131 -8.82 6.16 -11.54
CA LEU A 131 -7.59 6.95 -11.39
C LEU A 131 -6.34 6.11 -11.71
N PRO A 132 -5.20 6.74 -12.02
CA PRO A 132 -3.92 6.05 -12.25
C PRO A 132 -3.31 5.57 -10.94
N MET A 133 -4.00 4.67 -10.25
CA MET A 133 -3.50 4.06 -9.02
C MET A 133 -3.93 2.61 -8.84
N SER A 134 -3.11 1.88 -8.08
CA SER A 134 -3.37 0.55 -7.53
C SER A 134 -3.16 0.55 -6.02
N VAL A 135 -3.77 -0.40 -5.33
CA VAL A 135 -3.68 -0.61 -3.89
C VAL A 135 -3.23 -2.04 -3.63
N ILE A 136 -2.08 -2.20 -2.98
CA ILE A 136 -1.60 -3.48 -2.50
C ILE A 136 -1.88 -3.56 -1.00
N ILE A 137 -2.50 -4.64 -0.54
CA ILE A 137 -2.76 -4.90 0.87
C ILE A 137 -1.98 -6.15 1.28
N VAL A 138 -1.03 -5.99 2.20
CA VAL A 138 -0.28 -7.11 2.77
C VAL A 138 -0.75 -7.37 4.21
N GLY A 139 -1.37 -8.52 4.42
CA GLY A 139 -1.82 -8.97 5.74
C GLY A 139 -0.71 -9.69 6.49
N VAL A 140 -0.27 -9.17 7.64
CA VAL A 140 0.76 -9.79 8.50
C VAL A 140 0.15 -10.35 9.78
N GLY A 141 0.76 -11.38 10.36
CA GLY A 141 0.27 -11.96 11.62
C GLY A 141 -0.91 -12.93 11.45
N PRO A 142 -1.57 -13.30 12.57
CA PRO A 142 -2.50 -14.43 12.61
C PRO A 142 -3.98 -14.06 12.37
N ALA A 143 -4.30 -12.81 12.03
CA ALA A 143 -5.69 -12.37 11.86
C ALA A 143 -6.43 -13.10 10.72
N GLU A 144 -7.76 -13.04 10.77
CA GLU A 144 -8.63 -13.51 9.69
C GLU A 144 -8.76 -12.42 8.63
N PHE A 145 -8.44 -12.75 7.37
CA PHE A 145 -8.33 -11.77 6.28
C PHE A 145 -9.46 -11.85 5.25
N GLY A 146 -10.58 -12.52 5.55
CA GLY A 146 -11.70 -12.64 4.59
C GLY A 146 -12.29 -11.30 4.13
N ALA A 147 -12.16 -10.25 4.95
CA ALA A 147 -12.49 -8.87 4.56
C ALA A 147 -11.57 -8.36 3.43
N MET A 148 -10.28 -8.69 3.46
CA MET A 148 -9.32 -8.26 2.44
C MET A 148 -9.48 -9.08 1.16
N GLU A 149 -9.78 -10.38 1.27
CA GLU A 149 -10.14 -11.23 0.13
C GLU A 149 -11.37 -10.68 -0.62
N GLU A 150 -12.36 -10.13 0.10
CA GLU A 150 -13.50 -9.44 -0.52
C GLU A 150 -13.10 -8.16 -1.28
N LEU A 151 -12.01 -7.49 -0.87
CA LEU A 151 -11.54 -6.28 -1.53
C LEU A 151 -10.69 -6.55 -2.77
N ASP A 152 -10.10 -7.74 -2.88
CA ASP A 152 -9.18 -8.16 -3.94
C ASP A 152 -9.82 -8.10 -5.34
N GLY A 153 -11.15 -8.18 -5.44
CA GLY A 153 -11.86 -7.92 -6.70
C GLY A 153 -11.81 -9.05 -7.75
N ASP A 154 -10.92 -10.02 -7.57
CA ASP A 154 -10.68 -11.18 -8.45
C ASP A 154 -11.93 -11.99 -8.80
N GLU A 155 -12.74 -12.37 -7.80
CA GLU A 155 -13.98 -13.10 -8.04
C GLU A 155 -15.14 -12.19 -8.41
N VAL A 156 -15.26 -11.07 -7.68
CA VAL A 156 -16.35 -10.11 -7.80
C VAL A 156 -15.81 -8.70 -7.65
N ARG A 157 -15.94 -7.91 -8.72
CA ARG A 157 -15.54 -6.50 -8.71
C ARG A 157 -16.17 -5.75 -7.53
N VAL A 158 -15.33 -5.04 -6.79
CA VAL A 158 -15.76 -4.23 -5.64
C VAL A 158 -16.89 -3.29 -6.04
N SER A 159 -17.94 -3.26 -5.22
CA SER A 159 -19.09 -2.37 -5.43
C SER A 159 -19.48 -1.63 -4.17
N SER A 160 -20.03 -0.43 -4.36
CA SER A 160 -20.55 0.41 -3.28
C SER A 160 -21.71 1.24 -3.81
N ARG A 161 -22.81 1.27 -3.04
CA ARG A 161 -24.04 2.02 -3.36
C ARG A 161 -24.57 1.76 -4.78
N GLY A 162 -24.51 0.50 -5.23
CA GLY A 162 -25.01 0.08 -6.55
C GLY A 162 -24.09 0.42 -7.73
N ARG A 163 -22.89 0.95 -7.49
CA ARG A 163 -21.86 1.17 -8.52
C ARG A 163 -20.73 0.17 -8.36
N TYR A 164 -20.27 -0.39 -9.46
CA TYR A 164 -19.09 -1.26 -9.53
C TYR A 164 -17.83 -0.45 -9.85
N ALA A 165 -16.68 -0.92 -9.40
CA ALA A 165 -15.37 -0.39 -9.77
C ALA A 165 -15.13 -0.53 -11.29
N GLU A 166 -14.63 0.54 -11.92
CA GLU A 166 -14.34 0.61 -13.36
C GLU A 166 -13.25 -0.37 -13.81
N ARG A 167 -12.35 -0.71 -12.89
CA ARG A 167 -11.28 -1.70 -13.05
C ARG A 167 -11.02 -2.34 -11.70
N ASP A 168 -10.37 -3.50 -11.73
CA ASP A 168 -9.72 -3.98 -10.53
C ASP A 168 -8.46 -3.16 -10.24
N ILE A 169 -8.28 -2.81 -8.97
CA ILE A 169 -7.15 -1.99 -8.51
C ILE A 169 -6.57 -2.49 -7.19
N VAL A 170 -7.13 -3.53 -6.58
CA VAL A 170 -6.69 -4.04 -5.28
C VAL A 170 -5.96 -5.35 -5.52
N GLN A 171 -4.84 -5.55 -4.82
CA GLN A 171 -4.20 -6.86 -4.69
C GLN A 171 -4.04 -7.16 -3.20
N PHE A 172 -4.62 -8.24 -2.69
CA PHE A 172 -4.41 -8.71 -1.33
C PHE A 172 -3.44 -9.90 -1.29
N VAL A 173 -2.47 -9.84 -0.38
CA VAL A 173 -1.53 -10.95 -0.13
C VAL A 173 -1.36 -11.22 1.38
N PRO A 174 -1.71 -12.40 1.88
CA PRO A 174 -1.41 -12.80 3.26
C PRO A 174 0.08 -13.17 3.40
N PHE A 175 0.85 -12.34 4.10
CA PHE A 175 2.30 -12.52 4.30
C PHE A 175 2.65 -13.87 4.96
N ARG A 176 1.76 -14.40 5.82
CA ARG A 176 1.97 -15.65 6.54
C ARG A 176 2.21 -16.86 5.63
N ASP A 177 1.70 -16.83 4.40
CA ASP A 177 1.81 -17.93 3.44
C ASP A 177 3.23 -18.05 2.86
N TYR A 178 4.05 -17.02 3.08
CA TYR A 178 5.42 -16.93 2.57
C TYR A 178 6.46 -17.10 3.68
N VAL A 179 6.10 -17.03 4.96
CA VAL A 179 7.07 -17.20 6.05
C VAL A 179 7.29 -18.68 6.33
N ASP A 180 8.35 -19.25 5.73
CA ASP A 180 8.75 -20.63 6.03
C ASP A 180 9.51 -20.72 7.37
N HIS A 181 9.16 -21.71 8.19
CA HIS A 181 9.86 -22.04 9.44
C HIS A 181 11.23 -22.71 9.19
N SER A 182 11.53 -23.08 7.94
CA SER A 182 12.78 -23.75 7.53
C SER A 182 13.98 -22.80 7.34
N GLY A 183 13.79 -21.48 7.42
CA GLY A 183 14.88 -20.49 7.45
C GLY A 183 15.38 -20.00 6.08
N ASN A 184 14.74 -20.37 4.97
CA ASN A 184 15.16 -19.93 3.64
C ASN A 184 14.49 -18.60 3.22
N HIS A 185 14.81 -17.53 3.97
CA HIS A 185 14.13 -16.23 3.89
C HIS A 185 14.18 -15.58 2.49
N ILE A 186 15.21 -15.83 1.68
CA ILE A 186 15.38 -15.17 0.38
C ILE A 186 14.32 -15.65 -0.63
N LEU A 187 14.11 -16.97 -0.71
CA LEU A 187 13.10 -17.54 -1.63
C LEU A 187 11.68 -17.15 -1.23
N SER A 188 11.41 -17.03 0.07
CA SER A 188 10.12 -16.53 0.55
C SER A 188 9.86 -15.08 0.16
N MET A 189 10.86 -14.19 0.27
CA MET A 189 10.69 -12.79 -0.10
C MET A 189 10.48 -12.64 -1.61
N ALA A 190 11.19 -13.43 -2.43
CA ALA A 190 11.01 -13.40 -3.89
C ALA A 190 9.62 -13.88 -4.33
N ARG A 191 9.05 -14.89 -3.65
CA ARG A 191 7.68 -15.36 -3.91
C ARG A 191 6.63 -14.32 -3.50
N LEU A 192 6.76 -13.76 -2.30
CA LEU A 192 5.89 -12.69 -1.84
C LEU A 192 5.90 -11.51 -2.82
N ALA A 193 7.09 -11.05 -3.19
CA ALA A 193 7.28 -9.99 -4.16
C ALA A 193 6.57 -10.28 -5.49
N LYS A 194 6.73 -11.50 -6.01
CA LYS A 194 6.12 -11.92 -7.27
C LYS A 194 4.60 -11.84 -7.18
N ASP A 195 4.01 -12.35 -6.10
CA ASP A 195 2.56 -12.45 -5.98
C ASP A 195 1.95 -11.07 -5.62
N VAL A 196 2.65 -10.24 -4.85
CA VAL A 196 2.27 -8.84 -4.59
C VAL A 196 2.27 -7.97 -5.86
N LEU A 197 3.17 -8.23 -6.80
CA LEU A 197 3.33 -7.43 -8.01
C LEU A 197 2.67 -8.04 -9.24
N ALA A 198 2.01 -9.20 -9.10
CA ALA A 198 1.49 -9.97 -10.22
C ALA A 198 0.48 -9.16 -11.06
N GLU A 199 -0.43 -8.46 -10.40
CA GLU A 199 -1.50 -7.73 -11.08
C GLU A 199 -1.15 -6.31 -11.51
N ILE A 200 -0.14 -5.68 -10.88
CA ILE A 200 0.18 -4.27 -11.10
C ILE A 200 0.42 -3.93 -12.58
N PRO A 201 1.17 -4.73 -13.37
CA PRO A 201 1.32 -4.46 -14.80
C PRO A 201 -0.01 -4.48 -15.56
N GLU A 202 -0.91 -5.42 -15.26
CA GLU A 202 -2.21 -5.52 -15.93
C GLU A 202 -3.13 -4.36 -15.53
N GLN A 203 -3.18 -4.01 -14.25
CA GLN A 203 -3.93 -2.88 -13.73
C GLN A 203 -3.47 -1.56 -14.38
N LEU A 204 -2.15 -1.34 -14.46
CA LEU A 204 -1.56 -0.18 -15.13
C LEU A 204 -1.91 -0.14 -16.63
N LEU A 205 -1.71 -1.24 -17.34
CA LEU A 205 -2.03 -1.30 -18.77
C LEU A 205 -3.52 -1.11 -19.04
N SER A 206 -4.38 -1.63 -18.17
CA SER A 206 -5.84 -1.45 -18.24
C SER A 206 -6.22 0.03 -18.11
N TYR A 207 -5.61 0.77 -17.18
CA TYR A 207 -5.80 2.22 -17.07
C TYR A 207 -5.36 2.94 -18.35
N MET A 208 -4.12 2.72 -18.79
CA MET A 208 -3.53 3.42 -19.93
C MET A 208 -4.35 3.20 -21.20
N LYS A 209 -4.75 1.95 -21.48
CA LYS A 209 -5.57 1.60 -22.65
C LYS A 209 -6.96 2.23 -22.62
N THR A 210 -7.62 2.22 -21.46
CA THR A 210 -8.97 2.79 -21.31
C THR A 210 -8.99 4.31 -21.53
N ARG A 211 -7.83 4.97 -21.34
CA ARG A 211 -7.66 6.41 -21.52
C ARG A 211 -6.95 6.81 -22.81
N ASP A 212 -6.70 5.86 -23.73
CA ASP A 212 -5.93 6.05 -24.97
C ASP A 212 -4.56 6.73 -24.73
N ILE A 213 -3.95 6.45 -23.58
CA ILE A 213 -2.62 6.95 -23.24
C ILE A 213 -1.59 6.08 -23.93
N LYS A 214 -0.77 6.71 -24.77
CA LYS A 214 0.30 6.04 -25.51
C LYS A 214 1.62 6.14 -24.74
N PRO A 215 2.49 5.12 -24.82
CA PRO A 215 3.83 5.21 -24.25
C PRO A 215 4.54 6.44 -24.78
N LEU A 216 5.16 7.21 -23.88
CA LEU A 216 6.04 8.29 -24.29
C LEU A 216 7.17 7.70 -25.12
N SER A 217 7.47 8.30 -26.27
CA SER A 217 8.61 7.90 -27.09
C SER A 217 9.86 7.93 -26.21
N ALA A 218 10.61 6.82 -26.19
CA ALA A 218 11.86 6.74 -25.44
C ALA A 218 12.71 7.98 -25.79
N ARG A 219 13.13 8.74 -24.77
CA ARG A 219 14.13 9.79 -25.00
C ARG A 219 15.37 9.09 -25.55
N PRO A 220 15.96 9.57 -26.66
CA PRO A 220 17.23 9.03 -27.14
C PRO A 220 18.24 9.07 -25.99
N GLN A 221 18.87 7.92 -25.72
CA GLN A 221 20.00 7.82 -24.79
C GLN A 221 21.20 8.58 -25.32
#